data_AF-A0A941UN38-F1
#
_entry.id   AF-A0A941UN38-F1
#
_cell.length_a   1.000
_cell.length_b   1.000
_cell.length_c   1.000
_cell.angle_alpha   90.00
_cell.angle_beta   90.00
_cell.angle_gamma   90.00
#
_symmetry.space_group_name_H-M   'P 1'
#
loop_
_entity.id
_entity.type
_entity.pdbx_description
1 polymer ?
#
loop_
_entity_poly.entity_id
_entity_poly.type
_entity_poly.pdbx_seq_one_letter_code
_entity_poly.pdbx_strand_id
1 'polypeptide(L)'
;MVLMVNEKQLKGMPMPKGWRDLMEPQWKGKFALTDPSRSGTAYMLVYGLLRQFGLDGLQAIARNAIITGSSGATYKGVATGEYPVGLTLEYAAQEFVAGGQKEIKLVYPVEGTYLAPEGMVIIKGAKNMEAAKGFYNALMSREVQEALLVKHFRRPARSDVNVAKLSGLPDLKSIKLFPLDQQAAAAEYEQLVALWGRAVAAARK
;
A
#
# COMPACT_ATOMS: atom_id res chain seq x y z
N MET A 1 3.47 0.65 -2.00
CA MET A 1 2.85 -0.42 -1.19
C MET A 1 3.94 -1.32 -0.62
N VAL A 2 3.78 -1.85 0.58
CA VAL A 2 4.79 -2.73 1.20
C VAL A 2 4.12 -3.97 1.78
N LEU A 3 4.94 -4.98 2.06
CA LEU A 3 4.57 -6.01 3.03
C LEU A 3 4.96 -5.48 4.41
N MET A 4 3.98 -5.26 5.27
CA MET A 4 4.22 -5.10 6.70
C MET A 4 4.28 -6.50 7.31
N VAL A 5 5.40 -6.83 7.96
CA VAL A 5 5.66 -8.16 8.52
C VAL A 5 5.82 -8.03 10.02
N ASN A 6 5.14 -8.88 10.78
CA ASN A 6 5.42 -9.08 12.20
C ASN A 6 6.31 -10.33 12.34
N GLU A 7 7.61 -10.13 12.58
CA GLU A 7 8.59 -11.21 12.61
C GLU A 7 8.27 -12.29 13.65
N LYS A 8 7.71 -11.90 14.81
CA LYS A 8 7.33 -12.86 15.86
C LYS A 8 6.24 -13.82 15.41
N GLN A 9 5.38 -13.39 14.47
CA GLN A 9 4.29 -14.20 13.95
C GLN A 9 4.68 -15.09 12.76
N LEU A 10 5.88 -14.93 12.20
CA LEU A 10 6.39 -15.82 11.16
C LEU A 10 6.65 -17.24 11.70
N LYS A 11 6.93 -17.41 13.00
CA LYS A 11 7.09 -18.71 13.68
C LYS A 11 8.01 -19.68 12.92
N GLY A 12 9.14 -19.17 12.41
CA GLY A 12 10.13 -19.95 11.65
C GLY A 12 9.92 -19.95 10.13
N MET A 13 8.82 -19.39 9.61
CA MET A 13 8.69 -19.13 8.18
C MET A 13 9.71 -18.08 7.73
N PRO A 14 10.29 -18.21 6.53
CA PRO A 14 11.14 -17.17 5.99
C PRO A 14 10.34 -15.89 5.77
N MET A 15 11.00 -14.75 5.96
CA MET A 15 10.41 -13.45 5.61
C MET A 15 10.12 -13.42 4.10
N PRO A 16 8.92 -13.00 3.67
CA PRO A 16 8.61 -12.93 2.26
C PRO A 16 9.46 -11.84 1.63
N LYS A 17 10.03 -12.11 0.47
CA LYS A 17 10.82 -11.17 -0.33
C LYS A 17 9.94 -10.31 -1.22
N GLY A 18 8.73 -10.77 -1.53
CA GLY A 18 7.87 -10.06 -2.44
C GLY A 18 6.53 -10.71 -2.71
N TRP A 19 5.87 -10.25 -3.76
CA TRP A 19 4.49 -10.61 -4.06
C TRP A 19 4.33 -12.08 -4.42
N ARG A 20 5.31 -12.65 -5.14
CA ARG A 20 5.25 -14.03 -5.63
C ARG A 20 5.29 -15.04 -4.50
N ASP A 21 6.04 -14.77 -3.43
CA ASP A 21 6.09 -15.68 -2.26
C ASP A 21 4.67 -15.92 -1.72
N LEU A 22 3.84 -14.88 -1.66
CA LEU A 22 2.48 -14.96 -1.13
C LEU A 22 1.52 -15.80 -1.97
N MET A 23 1.89 -16.16 -3.20
CA MET A 23 1.11 -17.04 -4.08
C MET A 23 1.32 -18.52 -3.72
N GLU A 24 2.37 -18.85 -2.96
CA GLU A 24 2.69 -20.21 -2.58
C GLU A 24 1.74 -20.75 -1.50
N PRO A 25 1.35 -22.05 -1.54
CA PRO A 25 0.38 -22.63 -0.61
C PRO A 25 0.74 -22.46 0.87
N GLN A 26 2.03 -22.40 1.21
CA GLN A 26 2.51 -22.19 2.58
C GLN A 26 2.06 -20.85 3.18
N TRP A 27 1.70 -19.86 2.35
CA TRP A 27 1.21 -18.55 2.77
C TRP A 27 -0.30 -18.49 2.99
N LYS A 28 -1.02 -19.60 2.79
CA LYS A 28 -2.47 -19.67 3.00
C LYS A 28 -2.84 -19.32 4.45
N GLY A 29 -3.65 -18.27 4.60
CA GLY A 29 -4.06 -17.74 5.90
C GLY A 29 -2.94 -17.07 6.69
N LYS A 30 -1.83 -16.70 6.04
CA LYS A 30 -0.66 -16.07 6.71
C LYS A 30 -0.47 -14.61 6.36
N PHE A 31 -1.31 -14.05 5.50
CA PHE A 31 -1.30 -12.63 5.22
C PHE A 31 -2.70 -12.05 5.04
N ALA A 32 -2.82 -10.76 5.33
CA ALA A 32 -4.05 -10.01 5.20
C ALA A 32 -3.95 -8.94 4.11
N LEU A 33 -5.05 -8.75 3.40
CA LEU A 33 -5.25 -7.73 2.36
C LEU A 33 -6.66 -7.18 2.50
N THR A 34 -6.82 -5.87 2.38
CA THR A 34 -8.13 -5.24 2.37
C THR A 34 -8.87 -5.51 1.06
N ASP A 35 -10.19 -5.62 1.13
CA ASP A 35 -11.03 -5.68 -0.06
C ASP A 35 -10.85 -4.42 -0.94
N PRO A 36 -10.47 -4.55 -2.23
CA PRO A 36 -10.32 -3.43 -3.16
C PRO A 36 -11.61 -2.65 -3.41
N SER A 37 -12.79 -3.24 -3.17
CA SER A 37 -14.07 -2.52 -3.28
C SER A 37 -14.29 -1.53 -2.12
N ARG A 38 -13.49 -1.62 -1.06
CA ARG A 38 -13.64 -0.81 0.18
C ARG A 38 -12.51 0.18 0.40
N SER A 39 -11.45 0.13 -0.38
CA SER A 39 -10.26 0.97 -0.19
C SER A 39 -9.54 1.23 -1.51
N GLY A 40 -9.34 2.51 -1.85
CA GLY A 40 -8.59 2.93 -3.05
C GLY A 40 -7.12 2.47 -3.04
N THR A 41 -6.51 2.42 -1.85
CA THR A 41 -5.18 1.84 -1.66
C THR A 41 -5.16 0.36 -2.00
N ALA A 42 -6.14 -0.39 -1.47
CA ALA A 42 -6.24 -1.82 -1.70
C ALA A 42 -6.54 -2.11 -3.18
N TYR A 43 -7.39 -1.28 -3.78
CA TYR A 43 -7.64 -1.28 -5.22
C TYR A 43 -6.34 -1.16 -6.02
N MET A 44 -5.52 -0.13 -5.77
CA MET A 44 -4.26 0.05 -6.52
C MET A 44 -3.28 -1.10 -6.32
N LEU A 45 -3.27 -1.71 -5.13
CA LEU A 45 -2.44 -2.86 -4.82
C LEU A 45 -2.89 -4.11 -5.61
N VAL A 46 -4.20 -4.40 -5.60
CA VAL A 46 -4.81 -5.50 -6.36
C VAL A 46 -4.67 -5.29 -7.87
N TYR A 47 -4.82 -4.05 -8.33
CA TYR A 47 -4.59 -3.69 -9.73
C TYR A 47 -3.14 -3.97 -10.14
N GLY A 48 -2.18 -3.58 -9.29
CA GLY A 48 -0.77 -3.88 -9.51
C GLY A 48 -0.50 -5.38 -9.62
N LEU A 49 -1.07 -6.18 -8.72
CA LEU A 49 -0.96 -7.65 -8.78
C LEU A 49 -1.54 -8.22 -10.09
N LEU A 50 -2.71 -7.74 -10.51
CA LEU A 50 -3.31 -8.16 -11.79
C LEU A 50 -2.40 -7.80 -12.97
N ARG A 51 -1.88 -6.56 -13.02
CA ARG A 51 -1.02 -6.12 -14.13
C ARG A 51 0.31 -6.85 -14.16
N GLN A 52 0.89 -7.16 -12.99
CA GLN A 52 2.21 -7.77 -12.92
C GLN A 52 2.18 -9.29 -13.09
N PHE A 53 1.12 -9.97 -12.63
CA PHE A 53 1.07 -11.44 -12.56
C PHE A 53 -0.15 -12.06 -13.26
N GLY A 54 -0.97 -11.24 -13.91
CA GLY A 54 -2.16 -11.69 -14.61
C GLY A 54 -3.24 -12.25 -13.68
N LEU A 55 -4.25 -12.88 -14.29
CA LEU A 55 -5.38 -13.44 -13.57
C LEU A 55 -4.95 -14.61 -12.66
N ASP A 56 -4.00 -15.43 -13.09
CA ASP A 56 -3.51 -16.57 -12.32
C ASP A 56 -2.85 -16.14 -11.01
N GLY A 57 -2.00 -15.10 -11.08
CA GLY A 57 -1.39 -14.51 -9.89
C GLY A 57 -2.43 -13.89 -8.95
N LEU A 58 -3.42 -13.18 -9.51
CA LEU A 58 -4.50 -12.60 -8.72
C LEU A 58 -5.31 -13.68 -7.98
N GLN A 59 -5.63 -14.77 -8.66
CA GLN A 59 -6.33 -15.91 -8.07
C GLN A 59 -5.47 -16.61 -7.01
N ALA A 60 -4.16 -16.76 -7.23
CA ALA A 60 -3.26 -17.33 -6.25
C ALA A 60 -3.20 -16.50 -4.96
N ILE A 61 -3.12 -15.17 -5.08
CA ILE A 61 -3.20 -14.27 -3.93
C ILE A 61 -4.55 -14.42 -3.22
N ALA A 62 -5.67 -14.39 -3.97
CA ALA A 62 -7.01 -14.52 -3.39
C ALA A 62 -7.21 -15.86 -2.64
N ARG A 63 -6.59 -16.95 -3.11
CA ARG A 63 -6.63 -18.27 -2.43
C ARG A 63 -5.93 -18.28 -1.08
N ASN A 64 -4.91 -17.46 -0.91
CA ASN A 64 -4.08 -17.48 0.29
C ASN A 64 -4.42 -16.34 1.27
N ALA A 65 -5.00 -15.24 0.79
CA ALA A 65 -5.23 -14.03 1.57
C ALA A 65 -6.38 -14.17 2.59
N ILE A 66 -6.19 -13.53 3.74
CA ILE A 66 -7.28 -13.13 4.63
C ILE A 66 -7.80 -11.77 4.17
N ILE A 67 -9.10 -11.66 3.92
CA ILE A 67 -9.71 -10.41 3.42
C ILE A 67 -10.24 -9.58 4.58
N THR A 68 -9.73 -8.36 4.72
CA THR A 68 -10.15 -7.42 5.77
C THR A 68 -11.10 -6.35 5.24
N GLY A 69 -11.88 -5.75 6.14
CA GLY A 69 -12.86 -4.71 5.80
C GLY A 69 -12.30 -3.30 5.59
N SER A 70 -11.05 -3.03 6.00
CA SER A 70 -10.38 -1.74 5.83
C SER A 70 -8.86 -1.86 5.88
N SER A 71 -8.16 -0.89 5.30
CA SER A 71 -6.68 -0.83 5.38
C SER A 71 -6.21 -0.72 6.83
N GLY A 72 -6.96 0.02 7.65
CA GLY A 72 -6.77 0.10 9.10
C GLY A 72 -6.75 -1.24 9.80
N ALA A 73 -7.72 -2.11 9.48
CA ALA A 73 -7.79 -3.44 10.05
C ALA A 73 -6.57 -4.30 9.65
N THR A 74 -6.10 -4.21 8.39
CA THR A 74 -4.92 -4.96 7.93
C THR A 74 -3.66 -4.59 8.70
N TYR A 75 -3.24 -3.32 8.70
CA TYR A 75 -1.96 -2.97 9.31
C TYR A 75 -2.00 -3.01 10.84
N LYS A 76 -3.15 -2.70 11.46
CA LYS A 76 -3.30 -2.86 12.93
C LYS A 76 -3.29 -4.33 13.33
N GLY A 77 -3.94 -5.21 12.56
CA GLY A 77 -3.93 -6.65 12.79
C GLY A 77 -2.51 -7.23 12.76
N VAL A 78 -1.67 -6.77 11.83
CA VAL A 78 -0.24 -7.16 11.83
C VAL A 78 0.49 -6.63 13.05
N ALA A 79 0.30 -5.35 13.40
CA ALA A 79 0.91 -4.74 14.57
C ALA A 79 0.55 -5.47 15.88
N THR A 80 -0.71 -5.89 16.03
CA THR A 80 -1.20 -6.62 17.20
C THR A 80 -0.95 -8.13 17.13
N GLY A 81 -0.33 -8.63 16.05
CA GLY A 81 0.05 -10.02 15.88
C GLY A 81 -1.08 -10.97 15.48
N GLU A 82 -2.20 -10.45 14.99
CA GLU A 82 -3.31 -11.23 14.43
C GLU A 82 -2.91 -11.91 13.12
N TYR A 83 -2.14 -11.20 12.28
CA TYR A 83 -1.63 -11.71 11.00
C TYR A 83 -0.10 -11.59 10.93
N PRO A 84 0.61 -12.59 10.41
CA PRO A 84 2.05 -12.48 10.19
C PRO A 84 2.45 -11.39 9.20
N VAL A 85 1.66 -11.21 8.14
CA VAL A 85 1.95 -10.28 7.05
C VAL A 85 0.70 -9.50 6.67
N GLY A 86 0.86 -8.24 6.27
CA GLY A 86 -0.22 -7.40 5.74
C GLY A 86 0.26 -6.61 4.54
N LEU A 87 -0.55 -6.60 3.49
CA LEU A 87 -0.29 -5.83 2.28
C LEU A 87 -0.88 -4.44 2.49
N THR A 88 -0.02 -3.42 2.59
CA THR A 88 -0.43 -2.10 3.10
C THR A 88 0.42 -0.94 2.56
N LEU A 89 0.18 0.26 3.09
CA LEU A 89 0.90 1.50 2.81
C LEU A 89 2.19 1.57 3.62
N GLU A 90 3.25 2.10 2.99
CA GLU A 90 4.57 2.28 3.62
C GLU A 90 4.48 3.13 4.89
N TYR A 91 3.83 4.30 4.79
CA TYR A 91 3.74 5.22 5.92
C TYR A 91 3.03 4.59 7.12
N ALA A 92 1.96 3.82 6.89
CA ALA A 92 1.18 3.18 7.95
C ALA A 92 2.00 2.11 8.67
N ALA A 93 2.82 1.35 7.95
CA ALA A 93 3.74 0.39 8.55
C ALA A 93 4.89 1.11 9.29
N GLN A 94 5.42 2.19 8.71
CA GLN A 94 6.52 2.95 9.27
C GLN A 94 6.16 3.63 10.60
N GLU A 95 4.92 4.08 10.77
CA GLU A 95 4.44 4.63 12.04
C GLU A 95 4.62 3.66 13.21
N PHE A 96 4.42 2.35 13.01
CA PHE A 96 4.63 1.35 14.07
C PHE A 96 6.11 1.11 14.36
N VAL A 97 6.95 1.11 13.32
CA VAL A 97 8.41 0.99 13.48
C VAL A 97 8.95 2.19 14.26
N ALA A 98 8.57 3.41 13.85
CA ALA A 98 8.96 4.64 14.53
C ALA A 98 8.37 4.74 15.95
N GLY A 99 7.19 4.15 16.17
CA GLY A 99 6.57 4.00 17.48
C GLY A 99 7.23 2.96 18.39
N GLY A 100 8.31 2.30 17.94
CA GLY A 100 9.13 1.41 18.75
C GLY A 100 8.82 -0.08 18.64
N GLN A 101 7.92 -0.51 17.75
CA GLN A 101 7.66 -1.93 17.51
C GLN A 101 8.78 -2.55 16.67
N LYS A 102 9.78 -3.11 17.34
CA LYS A 102 11.00 -3.66 16.74
C LYS A 102 10.76 -4.92 15.89
N GLU A 103 9.66 -5.64 16.14
CA GLU A 103 9.24 -6.83 15.39
C GLU A 103 8.59 -6.50 14.04
N ILE A 104 8.19 -5.25 13.83
CA ILE A 104 7.58 -4.83 12.58
C ILE A 104 8.69 -4.53 11.57
N LYS A 105 8.59 -5.15 10.41
CA LYS A 105 9.48 -4.92 9.27
C LYS A 105 8.66 -4.50 8.05
N LEU A 106 9.24 -3.61 7.26
CA LEU A 106 8.72 -3.23 5.96
C LEU A 106 9.56 -3.97 4.91
N VAL A 107 8.91 -4.74 4.06
CA VAL A 107 9.54 -5.34 2.88
C VAL A 107 9.03 -4.62 1.64
N TYR A 108 9.97 -4.08 0.86
CA TYR A 108 9.73 -3.63 -0.51
C TYR A 108 9.86 -4.84 -1.43
N PRO A 109 8.80 -5.23 -2.15
CA PRO A 109 8.83 -6.44 -2.97
C PRO A 109 9.88 -6.38 -4.07
N VAL A 110 10.67 -7.45 -4.20
CA VAL A 110 11.77 -7.57 -5.17
C VAL A 110 11.32 -7.46 -6.63
N GLU A 111 10.05 -7.78 -6.90
CA GLU A 111 9.46 -7.63 -8.23
C GLU A 111 9.12 -6.17 -8.55
N GLY A 112 8.96 -5.32 -7.53
CA GLY A 112 8.66 -3.90 -7.62
C GLY A 112 7.44 -3.51 -6.78
N THR A 113 7.51 -2.34 -6.14
CA THR A 113 6.37 -1.78 -5.40
C THR A 113 5.42 -1.01 -6.32
N TYR A 114 4.16 -0.93 -5.91
CA TYR A 114 3.15 -0.10 -6.55
C TYR A 114 3.07 1.28 -5.87
N LEU A 115 3.08 2.34 -6.68
CA LEU A 115 2.77 3.68 -6.22
C LEU A 115 1.28 3.98 -6.37
N ALA A 116 0.72 4.64 -5.37
CA ALA A 116 -0.59 5.26 -5.40
C ALA A 116 -0.44 6.73 -4.98
N PRO A 117 -0.08 7.63 -5.91
CA PRO A 117 0.00 9.06 -5.61
C PRO A 117 -1.37 9.58 -5.20
N GLU A 118 -1.41 10.38 -4.13
CA GLU A 118 -2.63 11.07 -3.72
C GLU A 118 -2.67 12.45 -4.38
N GLY A 119 -3.77 12.73 -5.09
CA GLY A 119 -3.97 13.97 -5.82
C GLY A 119 -4.81 14.97 -5.03
N MET A 120 -4.59 16.26 -5.32
CA MET A 120 -5.45 17.35 -4.88
C MET A 120 -5.97 18.09 -6.11
N VAL A 121 -7.27 18.42 -6.11
CA VAL A 121 -7.94 19.13 -7.20
C VAL A 121 -8.74 20.31 -6.67
N ILE A 122 -8.81 21.40 -7.45
CA ILE A 122 -9.70 22.52 -7.19
C ILE A 122 -10.96 22.33 -8.03
N ILE A 123 -12.13 22.37 -7.38
CA ILE A 123 -13.42 22.21 -8.05
C ILE A 123 -13.68 23.40 -8.98
N LYS A 124 -14.07 23.13 -10.22
CA LYS A 124 -14.46 24.15 -11.20
C LYS A 124 -15.62 24.98 -10.64
N GLY A 125 -15.49 26.30 -10.67
CA GLY A 125 -16.51 27.20 -10.13
C GLY A 125 -16.57 27.27 -8.60
N ALA A 126 -15.51 26.86 -7.89
CA ALA A 126 -15.42 27.02 -6.44
C ALA A 126 -15.74 28.46 -6.02
N LYS A 127 -16.67 28.61 -5.06
CA LYS A 127 -17.16 29.92 -4.58
C LYS A 127 -16.04 30.85 -4.14
N ASN A 128 -14.98 30.28 -3.55
CA ASN A 128 -13.79 31.00 -3.07
C ASN A 128 -12.54 30.50 -3.81
N MET A 129 -12.43 30.82 -5.10
CA MET A 129 -11.33 30.32 -5.96
C MET A 129 -9.94 30.71 -5.43
N GLU A 130 -9.76 31.95 -4.98
CA GLU A 130 -8.46 32.41 -4.48
C GLU A 130 -8.04 31.71 -3.19
N ALA A 131 -8.98 31.47 -2.26
CA ALA A 131 -8.70 30.69 -1.06
C ALA A 131 -8.34 29.23 -1.39
N ALA A 132 -9.01 28.62 -2.38
CA ALA A 132 -8.69 27.27 -2.83
C ALA A 132 -7.28 27.15 -3.42
N LYS A 133 -6.86 28.13 -4.24
CA LYS A 133 -5.47 28.22 -4.75
C LYS A 133 -4.46 28.46 -3.63
N GLY A 134 -4.78 29.34 -2.69
CA GLY A 134 -3.94 29.61 -1.52
C GLY A 134 -3.70 28.34 -0.69
N PHE A 135 -4.78 27.59 -0.42
CA PHE A 135 -4.69 26.31 0.27
C PHE A 135 -3.88 25.26 -0.50
N TYR A 136 -4.09 25.16 -1.81
CA TYR A 136 -3.30 24.29 -2.68
C TYR A 136 -1.79 24.58 -2.56
N ASN A 137 -1.42 25.87 -2.68
CA ASN A 137 -0.03 26.31 -2.58
C ASN A 137 0.55 26.05 -1.18
N ALA A 138 -0.24 26.27 -0.12
CA ALA A 138 0.19 26.00 1.25
C ALA A 138 0.49 24.51 1.45
N LEU A 139 -0.39 23.61 0.99
CA LEU A 139 -0.18 22.16 1.09
C LEU A 139 1.04 21.69 0.28
N MET A 140 1.35 22.34 -0.83
CA MET A 140 2.50 22.04 -1.68
C MET A 140 3.79 22.77 -1.27
N SER A 141 3.72 23.62 -0.24
CA SER A 141 4.90 24.30 0.31
C SER A 141 5.91 23.30 0.85
N ARG A 142 7.19 23.66 0.82
CA ARG A 142 8.26 22.84 1.37
C ARG A 142 8.03 22.52 2.84
N GLU A 143 7.64 23.53 3.62
CA GLU A 143 7.38 23.41 5.05
C GLU A 143 6.31 22.36 5.36
N VAL A 144 5.15 22.43 4.69
CA VAL A 144 4.07 21.47 4.91
C VAL A 144 4.45 20.07 4.43
N GLN A 145 5.13 19.95 3.29
CA GLN A 145 5.57 18.66 2.76
C GLN A 145 6.62 17.98 3.66
N GLU A 146 7.58 18.75 4.20
CA GLU A 146 8.54 18.25 5.20
C GLU A 146 7.84 17.87 6.51
N ALA A 147 6.88 18.68 6.98
CA ALA A 147 6.12 18.36 8.19
C ALA A 147 5.30 17.07 8.05
N LEU A 148 4.64 16.85 6.92
CA LEU A 148 3.90 15.61 6.63
C LEU A 148 4.83 14.40 6.55
N LEU A 149 6.02 14.56 5.97
CA LEU A 149 7.03 13.51 5.95
C LEU A 149 7.51 13.15 7.35
N VAL A 150 7.86 14.13 8.17
CA VAL A 150 8.41 13.90 9.52
C VAL A 150 7.35 13.32 10.46
N LYS A 151 6.12 13.84 10.42
CA LYS A 151 5.06 13.43 11.36
C LYS A 151 4.34 12.15 10.96
N HIS A 152 4.17 11.94 9.65
CA HIS A 152 3.28 10.91 9.12
C HIS A 152 3.94 10.03 8.06
N PHE A 153 5.25 10.15 7.85
CA PHE A 153 6.00 9.35 6.87
C PHE A 153 5.44 9.42 5.44
N ARG A 154 4.69 10.48 5.13
CA ARG A 154 4.13 10.71 3.81
C ARG A 154 5.24 11.21 2.88
N ARG A 155 5.57 10.41 1.87
CA ARG A 155 6.56 10.83 0.85
C ARG A 155 6.08 12.11 0.17
N PRO A 156 6.90 13.16 0.12
CA PRO A 156 6.52 14.43 -0.46
C PRO A 156 6.39 14.31 -1.98
N ALA A 157 5.48 15.09 -2.56
CA ALA A 157 5.37 15.23 -4.01
C ALA A 157 6.52 16.08 -4.58
N ARG A 158 7.20 16.86 -3.73
CA ARG A 158 8.36 17.67 -4.11
C ARG A 158 9.62 16.81 -4.23
N SER A 159 10.41 17.06 -5.27
CA SER A 159 11.68 16.38 -5.51
C SER A 159 12.87 17.01 -4.79
N ASP A 160 12.70 18.17 -4.15
CA ASP A 160 13.76 18.93 -3.46
C ASP A 160 13.85 18.64 -1.94
N VAL A 161 13.05 17.70 -1.43
CA VAL A 161 13.04 17.28 -0.03
C VAL A 161 13.91 16.05 0.16
N ASN A 162 14.81 16.08 1.14
CA ASN A 162 15.68 14.96 1.46
C ASN A 162 14.94 13.93 2.36
N VAL A 163 14.33 12.93 1.72
CA VAL A 163 13.46 11.95 2.40
C VAL A 163 14.24 11.12 3.42
N ALA A 164 15.38 10.56 3.01
CA ALA A 164 16.18 9.70 3.88
C ALA A 164 16.65 10.41 5.15
N LYS A 165 17.15 11.64 5.03
CA LYS A 165 17.62 12.41 6.18
C LYS A 165 16.51 12.75 7.17
N LEU A 166 15.31 13.07 6.68
CA LEU A 166 14.22 13.58 7.52
C LEU A 166 13.36 12.49 8.16
N SER A 167 13.35 11.28 7.60
CA SER A 167 12.42 10.22 8.03
C SER A 167 13.06 8.86 8.28
N GLY A 168 14.31 8.65 7.83
CA GLY A 168 14.94 7.33 7.83
C GLY A 168 14.38 6.36 6.78
N LEU A 169 13.36 6.74 6.02
CA LEU A 169 12.88 5.95 4.88
C LEU A 169 13.92 5.96 3.76
N PRO A 170 14.06 4.86 2.99
CA PRO A 170 14.92 4.86 1.81
C PRO A 170 14.46 5.89 0.78
N ASP A 171 15.39 6.43 0.00
CA ASP A 171 15.04 7.30 -1.11
C ASP A 171 14.23 6.54 -2.15
N LEU A 172 13.27 7.21 -2.80
CA LEU A 172 12.40 6.55 -3.78
C LEU A 172 13.21 5.92 -4.93
N LYS A 173 14.34 6.52 -5.30
CA LYS A 173 15.24 6.03 -6.35
C LYS A 173 15.91 4.69 -6.01
N SER A 174 16.02 4.34 -4.73
CA SER A 174 16.56 3.03 -4.31
C SER A 174 15.49 1.96 -4.20
N ILE A 175 14.22 2.30 -4.42
CA ILE A 175 13.10 1.36 -4.40
C ILE A 175 12.73 1.02 -5.85
N LYS A 176 12.67 -0.28 -6.15
CA LYS A 176 12.17 -0.74 -7.44
C LYS A 176 10.68 -0.46 -7.54
N LEU A 177 10.26 0.29 -8.54
CA LEU A 177 8.85 0.60 -8.82
C LEU A 177 8.36 -0.27 -9.98
N PHE A 178 7.17 -0.86 -9.83
CA PHE A 178 6.46 -1.43 -10.96
C PHE A 178 5.58 -0.33 -11.60
N PRO A 179 5.69 -0.09 -12.92
CA PRO A 179 4.94 0.98 -13.57
C PRO A 179 3.45 0.64 -13.60
N LEU A 180 2.61 1.58 -13.20
CA LEU A 180 1.15 1.49 -13.31
C LEU A 180 0.60 2.72 -14.00
N ASP A 181 -0.27 2.49 -14.97
CA ASP A 181 -1.11 3.53 -15.56
C ASP A 181 -2.31 3.80 -14.65
N GLN A 182 -2.32 4.98 -14.04
CA GLN A 182 -3.37 5.43 -13.10
C GLN A 182 -4.69 5.74 -13.80
N GLN A 183 -4.65 6.20 -15.05
CA GLN A 183 -5.86 6.48 -15.82
C GLN A 183 -6.53 5.17 -16.25
N ALA A 184 -5.73 4.21 -16.72
CA ALA A 184 -6.22 2.88 -16.99
C ALA A 184 -6.77 2.20 -15.74
N ALA A 185 -6.10 2.37 -14.59
CA ALA A 185 -6.61 1.87 -13.31
C ALA A 185 -8.01 2.47 -13.02
N ALA A 186 -8.15 3.79 -13.08
CA ALA A 186 -9.45 4.43 -12.85
C ALA A 186 -10.55 3.91 -13.80
N ALA A 187 -10.24 3.71 -15.08
CA ALA A 187 -11.19 3.20 -16.07
C ALA A 187 -11.59 1.73 -15.85
N GLU A 188 -10.69 0.92 -15.26
CA GLU A 188 -10.90 -0.52 -15.06
C GLU A 188 -11.42 -0.89 -13.66
N TYR A 189 -11.82 0.11 -12.87
CA TYR A 189 -12.22 -0.08 -11.47
C TYR A 189 -13.23 -1.22 -11.29
N GLU A 190 -14.37 -1.12 -11.97
CA GLU A 190 -15.47 -2.08 -11.87
C GLU A 190 -15.06 -3.49 -12.33
N GLN A 191 -14.27 -3.58 -13.41
CA GLN A 191 -13.78 -4.84 -13.94
C GLN A 191 -12.87 -5.54 -12.93
N LEU A 192 -11.93 -4.81 -12.31
CA LEU A 192 -11.02 -5.36 -11.31
C LEU A 192 -11.78 -5.83 -10.08
N VAL A 193 -12.71 -5.02 -9.55
CA VAL A 193 -13.52 -5.39 -8.38
C VAL A 193 -14.31 -6.66 -8.65
N ALA A 194 -14.91 -6.79 -9.84
CA ALA A 194 -15.62 -8.00 -10.25
C ALA A 194 -14.69 -9.22 -10.38
N LEU A 195 -13.49 -9.05 -10.97
CA LEU A 195 -12.49 -10.12 -11.08
C LEU A 195 -12.02 -10.59 -9.70
N TRP A 196 -11.74 -9.65 -8.80
CA TRP A 196 -11.34 -9.94 -7.44
C TRP A 196 -12.44 -10.68 -6.67
N GLY A 197 -13.69 -10.19 -6.75
CA GLY A 197 -14.83 -10.85 -6.12
C GLY A 197 -15.00 -12.30 -6.57
N ARG A 198 -14.84 -12.57 -7.87
CA ARG A 198 -14.86 -13.94 -8.42
C ARG A 198 -13.70 -14.80 -7.89
N ALA A 199 -12.49 -14.25 -7.85
CA ALA A 199 -11.30 -14.95 -7.35
C ALA A 199 -11.45 -15.34 -5.86
N VAL A 200 -11.93 -14.42 -5.02
CA VAL A 200 -12.20 -14.68 -3.60
C VAL A 200 -13.34 -15.69 -3.41
N ALA A 201 -14.41 -15.60 -4.22
CA ALA A 201 -15.50 -16.57 -4.14
C ALA A 201 -15.05 -17.98 -4.54
N ALA A 202 -14.20 -18.11 -5.55
CA ALA A 202 -13.64 -19.39 -5.97
C ALA A 202 -12.70 -19.98 -4.90
N ALA A 203 -11.93 -19.15 -4.21
CA ALA A 203 -11.02 -19.57 -3.14
C ALA A 203 -11.70 -20.14 -1.88
N ARG A 204 -12.99 -19.85 -1.69
CA ARG A 204 -13.80 -20.33 -0.54
C ARG A 204 -14.49 -21.67 -0.80
N LYS A 205 -14.49 -22.14 -2.05
CA LYS A 205 -14.98 -23.47 -2.43
C LYS A 205 -13.88 -24.49 -2.20
#